data_AF-A0AAW2Z978-F1
#
_entry.id   AF-A0AAW2Z978-F1
#
_cell.length_a   1.000
_cell.length_b   1.000
_cell.length_c   1.000
_cell.angle_alpha   90.00
_cell.angle_beta   90.00
_cell.angle_gamma   90.00
#
_symmetry.space_group_name_H-M   'P 1'
#
loop_
_entity.id
_entity.type
_entity.pdbx_description
1 polymer ?
#
loop_
_entity_poly.entity_id
_entity_poly.type
_entity_poly.pdbx_seq_one_letter_code
_entity_poly.pdbx_strand_id
1 'polypeptide(L)'
;MGTTLLRMENIREAMDKFSLALCKNPTLGWAYFARAQAYAMASLDYQDESPIADEHTRLQINNAIDDLTYCIETLRPELKPFLSDLMSERAGLRYRLDNNIREYLTDVNHSLSIDAKNPLVHLSKISACLKIVGNDDDLNPDAVITRGIEDRVAFLFQEAIDLVRGGDGLGILLERRYDCFCQLMPQRDDLLQLSRQTLFMHKLGSERIH
;
A
#
# COMPACT_ATOMS: atom_id res chain seq x y z
N MET A 1 16.36 -13.23 10.41
CA MET A 1 16.18 -14.46 9.63
C MET A 1 14.83 -14.46 8.89
N GLY A 2 13.67 -14.31 9.56
CA GLY A 2 12.37 -14.21 8.87
C GLY A 2 12.29 -13.09 7.83
N THR A 3 12.77 -11.88 8.16
CA THR A 3 12.84 -10.76 7.21
C THR A 3 13.80 -11.00 6.03
N THR A 4 14.85 -11.79 6.23
CA THR A 4 15.76 -12.22 5.16
C THR A 4 15.07 -13.19 4.21
N LEU A 5 14.27 -14.12 4.74
CA LEU A 5 13.48 -15.07 3.95
C LEU A 5 12.41 -14.36 3.11
N LEU A 6 11.76 -13.33 3.64
CA LEU A 6 10.85 -12.47 2.85
C LEU A 6 11.56 -11.82 1.66
N ARG A 7 12.78 -11.32 1.86
CA ARG A 7 13.59 -10.73 0.77
C ARG A 7 14.08 -11.74 -0.26
N MET A 8 14.09 -13.02 0.11
CA MET A 8 14.43 -14.14 -0.77
C MET A 8 13.18 -14.80 -1.35
N GLU A 9 12.00 -14.18 -1.19
CA GLU A 9 10.69 -14.70 -1.64
C GLU A 9 10.35 -16.10 -1.09
N ASN A 10 11.01 -16.53 -0.02
CA ASN A 10 10.67 -17.77 0.68
C ASN A 10 9.59 -17.48 1.73
N ILE A 11 8.39 -17.18 1.23
CA ILE A 11 7.27 -16.65 2.01
C ILE A 11 6.82 -17.67 3.08
N ARG A 12 6.72 -18.94 2.71
CA ARG A 12 6.26 -20.01 3.62
C ARG A 12 7.18 -20.18 4.82
N GLU A 13 8.50 -20.30 4.58
CA GLU A 13 9.45 -20.40 5.69
C GLU A 13 9.49 -19.13 6.53
N ALA A 14 9.32 -17.95 5.90
CA ALA A 14 9.24 -16.69 6.63
C ALA A 14 8.06 -16.70 7.63
N MET A 15 6.88 -17.14 7.19
CA MET A 15 5.70 -17.30 8.04
C MET A 15 5.95 -18.23 9.22
N ASP A 16 6.60 -19.37 9.00
CA ASP A 16 6.94 -20.33 10.06
C ASP A 16 7.91 -19.70 11.08
N LYS A 17 8.90 -18.93 10.63
CA LYS A 17 9.83 -18.23 11.54
C LYS A 17 9.13 -17.16 12.36
N PHE A 18 8.20 -16.40 11.79
CA PHE A 18 7.45 -15.39 12.55
C PHE A 18 6.50 -16.05 13.54
N SER A 19 5.80 -17.11 13.15
CA SER A 19 4.95 -17.89 14.05
C SER A 19 5.75 -18.45 15.23
N LEU A 20 6.95 -19.00 14.99
CA LEU A 20 7.83 -19.44 16.05
C LEU A 20 8.28 -18.29 16.98
N ALA A 21 8.55 -17.10 16.42
CA ALA A 21 8.92 -15.93 17.21
C ALA A 21 7.76 -15.51 18.13
N LEU A 22 6.52 -15.53 17.63
CA LEU A 22 5.32 -15.23 18.40
C LEU A 22 5.01 -16.29 19.46
N CYS A 23 5.28 -17.56 19.21
CA CYS A 23 5.20 -18.60 20.25
C CYS A 23 6.17 -18.34 21.41
N LYS A 24 7.35 -17.79 21.13
CA LYS A 24 8.36 -17.48 22.15
C LYS A 24 8.09 -16.16 22.86
N ASN A 25 7.57 -15.17 22.15
CA ASN A 25 7.20 -13.87 22.69
C ASN A 25 5.91 -13.36 22.02
N PRO A 26 4.74 -13.57 22.64
CA PRO A 26 3.45 -13.14 22.08
C PRO A 26 3.25 -11.63 22.04
N THR A 27 4.10 -10.82 22.69
CA THR A 27 3.97 -9.35 22.63
C THR A 27 4.89 -8.74 21.57
N LEU A 28 5.55 -9.56 20.75
CA LEU A 28 6.51 -9.12 19.76
C LEU A 28 5.81 -8.50 18.53
N GLY A 29 5.40 -7.23 18.64
CA GLY A 29 4.56 -6.57 17.63
C GLY A 29 5.15 -6.56 16.22
N TRP A 30 6.47 -6.43 16.06
CA TRP A 30 7.09 -6.49 14.74
C TRP A 30 6.94 -7.87 14.06
N ALA A 31 6.82 -8.95 14.84
CA ALA A 31 6.66 -10.29 14.28
C ALA A 31 5.25 -10.52 13.74
N TYR A 32 4.22 -9.96 14.38
CA TYR A 32 2.86 -9.91 13.82
C TYR A 32 2.83 -9.10 12.53
N PHE A 33 3.43 -7.90 12.52
CA PHE A 33 3.50 -7.09 11.30
C PHE A 33 4.20 -7.80 10.15
N ALA A 34 5.37 -8.41 10.42
CA ALA A 34 6.13 -9.13 9.40
C ALA A 34 5.39 -10.39 8.91
N ARG A 35 4.63 -11.07 9.78
CA ARG A 35 3.79 -12.20 9.39
C ARG A 35 2.59 -11.76 8.56
N ALA A 36 1.94 -10.64 8.89
CA ALA A 36 0.90 -10.03 8.08
C ALA A 36 1.40 -9.67 6.68
N GLN A 37 2.61 -9.13 6.55
CA GLN A 37 3.23 -8.91 5.25
C GLN A 37 3.45 -10.22 4.49
N ALA A 38 3.94 -11.26 5.17
CA ALA A 38 4.14 -12.57 4.56
C ALA A 38 2.81 -13.16 4.03
N TYR A 39 1.74 -13.07 4.81
CA TYR A 39 0.39 -13.45 4.39
C TYR A 39 -0.10 -12.63 3.19
N ALA A 40 0.11 -11.31 3.20
CA ALA A 40 -0.26 -10.42 2.12
C ALA A 40 0.51 -10.68 0.81
N MET A 41 1.77 -11.13 0.91
CA MET A 41 2.58 -11.55 -0.24
C MET A 41 2.12 -12.93 -0.75
N ALA A 42 1.86 -13.88 0.14
CA ALA A 42 1.33 -15.19 -0.23
C ALA A 42 0.00 -15.07 -0.98
N SER A 43 -0.82 -14.07 -0.63
CA SER A 43 -2.09 -13.80 -1.32
C SER A 43 -1.94 -13.25 -2.74
N LEU A 44 -0.74 -12.81 -3.15
CA LEU A 44 -0.48 -12.27 -4.49
C LEU A 44 0.07 -13.33 -5.45
N ASP A 45 0.74 -14.36 -4.92
CA ASP A 45 1.31 -15.46 -5.71
C ASP A 45 0.24 -16.37 -6.33
N TYR A 46 -0.94 -16.42 -5.73
CA TYR A 46 -2.09 -17.16 -6.26
C TYR A 46 -2.85 -16.30 -7.29
N GLN A 47 -2.33 -16.20 -8.51
CA GLN A 47 -3.06 -15.63 -9.67
C GLN A 47 -3.88 -16.68 -10.44
N ASP A 48 -4.08 -17.87 -9.87
CA ASP A 48 -4.89 -18.91 -10.50
C ASP A 48 -6.38 -18.55 -10.36
N GLU A 49 -7.12 -18.49 -11.47
CA GLU A 49 -8.56 -18.16 -11.51
C GLU A 49 -9.44 -19.29 -10.91
N SER A 50 -8.84 -20.33 -10.36
CA SER A 50 -9.53 -21.42 -9.67
C SER A 50 -10.28 -20.95 -8.42
N PRO A 51 -11.53 -21.40 -8.17
CA PRO A 51 -12.26 -21.13 -6.94
C PRO A 51 -11.52 -21.55 -5.64
N ILE A 52 -10.64 -22.54 -5.73
CA ILE A 52 -9.83 -23.01 -4.60
C ILE A 52 -8.71 -21.99 -4.27
N ALA A 53 -8.17 -21.33 -5.30
CA ALA A 53 -7.18 -20.27 -5.12
C ALA A 53 -7.81 -19.03 -4.45
N ASP A 54 -9.09 -18.75 -4.70
CA ASP A 54 -9.83 -17.70 -3.99
C ASP A 54 -9.96 -17.98 -2.49
N GLU A 55 -10.36 -19.20 -2.09
CA GLU A 55 -10.49 -19.54 -0.65
C GLU A 55 -9.17 -19.44 0.10
N HIS A 56 -8.08 -19.97 -0.48
CA HIS A 56 -6.76 -19.89 0.14
C HIS A 56 -6.29 -18.44 0.28
N THR A 57 -6.46 -17.64 -0.77
CA THR A 57 -6.11 -16.21 -0.79
C THR A 57 -6.90 -15.43 0.26
N ARG A 58 -8.21 -15.66 0.35
CA ARG A 58 -9.08 -15.07 1.38
C ARG A 58 -8.62 -15.44 2.78
N LEU A 59 -8.24 -16.70 3.02
CA LEU A 59 -7.71 -17.13 4.31
C LEU A 59 -6.42 -16.39 4.68
N GLN A 60 -5.47 -16.24 3.75
CA GLN A 60 -4.24 -15.50 4.05
C GLN A 60 -4.52 -14.02 4.33
N ILE A 61 -5.40 -13.38 3.56
CA ILE A 61 -5.80 -11.99 3.79
C ILE A 61 -6.43 -11.84 5.19
N ASN A 62 -7.31 -12.75 5.59
CA ASN A 62 -7.91 -12.75 6.93
C ASN A 62 -6.86 -12.89 8.03
N ASN A 63 -5.94 -13.85 7.89
CA ASN A 63 -4.85 -14.03 8.86
C ASN A 63 -3.98 -12.76 8.99
N ALA A 64 -3.74 -12.06 7.87
CA ALA A 64 -3.02 -10.78 7.89
C ALA A 64 -3.81 -9.68 8.61
N ILE A 65 -5.11 -9.59 8.37
CA ILE A 65 -6.01 -8.62 9.04
C ILE A 65 -6.04 -8.87 10.54
N ASP A 66 -6.11 -10.14 10.97
CA ASP A 66 -6.13 -10.52 12.38
C ASP A 66 -4.82 -10.12 13.08
N ASP A 67 -3.67 -10.42 12.45
CA ASP A 67 -2.36 -10.04 12.98
C ASP A 67 -2.21 -8.52 13.12
N LEU A 68 -2.64 -7.75 12.11
CA LEU A 68 -2.60 -6.29 12.15
C LEU A 68 -3.56 -5.72 13.20
N THR A 69 -4.76 -6.30 13.32
CA THR A 69 -5.75 -5.91 14.34
C THR A 69 -5.19 -6.13 15.72
N TYR A 70 -4.56 -7.28 15.98
CA TYR A 70 -3.90 -7.55 17.25
C TYR A 70 -2.81 -6.52 17.56
N CYS A 71 -1.95 -6.19 16.59
CA CYS A 71 -0.95 -5.13 16.75
C CYS A 71 -1.59 -3.78 17.14
N ILE A 72 -2.57 -3.33 16.36
CA ILE A 72 -3.17 -2.00 16.49
C ILE A 72 -3.93 -1.87 17.82
N GLU A 73 -4.66 -2.90 18.22
CA GLU A 73 -5.62 -2.84 19.33
C GLU A 73 -5.00 -3.28 20.65
N THR A 74 -4.07 -4.26 20.63
CA THR A 74 -3.49 -4.83 21.85
C THR A 74 -2.12 -4.23 22.18
N LEU A 75 -1.23 -4.04 21.20
CA LEU A 75 0.18 -3.65 21.42
C LEU A 75 0.44 -2.14 21.27
N ARG A 76 -0.64 -1.35 21.18
CA ARG A 76 -0.70 0.07 20.81
C ARG A 76 0.43 1.00 21.34
N PRO A 77 0.86 0.93 22.62
CA PRO A 77 1.88 1.85 23.14
C PRO A 77 3.26 1.67 22.50
N GLU A 78 3.62 0.44 22.13
CA GLU A 78 4.95 0.09 21.59
C GLU A 78 5.08 0.42 20.10
N LEU A 79 3.95 0.63 19.42
CA LEU A 79 3.87 0.73 17.97
C LEU A 79 3.59 2.14 17.46
N LYS A 80 3.58 3.17 18.33
CA LYS A 80 3.26 4.55 17.94
C LYS A 80 3.94 5.02 16.64
N PRO A 81 5.24 4.78 16.40
CA PRO A 81 5.90 5.22 15.16
C PRO A 81 5.36 4.55 13.89
N PHE A 82 4.79 3.34 14.03
CA PHE A 82 4.34 2.50 12.91
C PHE A 82 2.81 2.38 12.85
N LEU A 83 2.08 2.97 13.80
CA LEU A 83 0.64 2.78 13.93
C LEU A 83 -0.10 3.28 12.68
N SER A 84 0.37 4.38 12.10
CA SER A 84 -0.14 4.90 10.83
C SER A 84 0.03 3.88 9.69
N ASP A 85 1.23 3.30 9.52
CA ASP A 85 1.51 2.28 8.50
C ASP A 85 0.63 1.04 8.67
N LEU A 86 0.53 0.53 9.90
CA LEU A 86 -0.25 -0.67 10.23
C LEU A 86 -1.73 -0.51 9.88
N MET A 87 -2.31 0.66 10.18
CA MET A 87 -3.70 0.96 9.85
C MET A 87 -3.91 1.05 8.33
N SER A 88 -2.95 1.62 7.60
CA SER A 88 -3.01 1.69 6.14
C SER A 88 -2.95 0.32 5.49
N GLU A 89 -2.05 -0.54 5.96
CA GLU A 89 -1.89 -1.90 5.44
C GLU A 89 -3.16 -2.72 5.71
N ARG A 90 -3.71 -2.63 6.93
CA ARG A 90 -4.97 -3.29 7.30
C ARG A 90 -6.13 -2.82 6.42
N ALA A 91 -6.22 -1.51 6.15
CA ALA A 91 -7.21 -0.95 5.26
C ALA A 91 -7.09 -1.60 3.87
N GLY A 92 -5.88 -1.61 3.29
CA GLY A 92 -5.63 -2.18 1.96
C GLY A 92 -6.00 -3.66 1.86
N LEU A 93 -5.77 -4.44 2.92
CA LEU A 93 -6.18 -5.85 2.99
C LEU A 93 -7.70 -6.03 3.06
N ARG A 94 -8.41 -5.26 3.90
CA ARG A 94 -9.88 -5.28 3.97
C ARG A 94 -10.52 -4.90 2.64
N TYR A 95 -9.96 -3.90 1.98
CA TYR A 95 -10.41 -3.49 0.66
C TYR A 95 -10.25 -4.62 -0.37
N ARG A 96 -9.13 -5.35 -0.34
CA ARG A 96 -8.93 -6.53 -1.22
C ARG A 96 -9.94 -7.65 -0.95
N LEU A 97 -10.31 -7.86 0.31
CA LEU A 97 -11.20 -8.96 0.70
C LEU A 97 -12.66 -8.73 0.27
N ASP A 98 -13.16 -7.53 0.53
CA ASP A 98 -14.61 -7.24 0.46
C ASP A 98 -14.96 -6.09 -0.49
N ASN A 99 -13.98 -5.48 -1.16
CA ASN A 99 -14.12 -4.30 -2.02
C ASN A 99 -14.86 -3.13 -1.32
N ASN A 100 -14.85 -3.10 0.01
CA ASN A 100 -15.57 -2.11 0.80
C ASN A 100 -14.76 -0.81 0.93
N ILE A 101 -14.96 0.09 -0.03
CA ILE A 101 -14.24 1.36 -0.11
C ILE A 101 -14.50 2.29 1.09
N ARG A 102 -15.67 2.18 1.74
CA ARG A 102 -16.02 3.06 2.87
C ARG A 102 -15.18 2.74 4.10
N GLU A 103 -15.07 1.46 4.44
CA GLU A 103 -14.24 1.01 5.57
C GLU A 103 -12.76 1.29 5.30
N TYR A 104 -12.32 1.04 4.07
CA TYR A 104 -10.98 1.41 3.62
C TYR A 104 -10.66 2.89 3.89
N LEU A 105 -11.51 3.82 3.40
CA LEU A 105 -11.30 5.24 3.60
C LEU A 105 -11.38 5.65 5.08
N THR A 106 -12.16 4.93 5.88
CA THR A 106 -12.23 5.16 7.33
C THR A 106 -10.88 4.84 8.00
N ASP A 107 -10.31 3.66 7.74
CA ASP A 107 -9.01 3.27 8.30
C ASP A 107 -7.87 4.16 7.77
N VAL A 108 -7.89 4.54 6.48
CA VAL A 108 -6.91 5.46 5.88
C VAL A 108 -6.97 6.86 6.50
N ASN A 109 -8.17 7.42 6.70
CA ASN A 109 -8.29 8.73 7.33
C ASN A 109 -7.85 8.69 8.80
N HIS A 110 -8.13 7.60 9.51
CA HIS A 110 -7.61 7.40 10.86
C HIS A 110 -6.08 7.34 10.85
N SER A 111 -5.48 6.60 9.92
CA SER A 111 -4.02 6.54 9.75
C SER A 111 -3.40 7.93 9.53
N LEU A 112 -4.02 8.77 8.69
CA LEU A 112 -3.60 10.17 8.47
C LEU A 112 -3.81 11.08 9.67
N SER A 113 -4.77 10.77 10.56
CA SER A 113 -4.93 11.53 11.81
C SER A 113 -3.81 11.26 12.82
N ILE A 114 -3.13 10.11 12.69
CA ILE A 114 -1.99 9.71 13.52
C ILE A 114 -0.70 10.31 12.95
N ASP A 115 -0.50 10.18 11.64
CA ASP A 115 0.61 10.80 10.92
C ASP A 115 0.12 11.39 9.60
N ALA A 116 -0.15 12.70 9.62
CA ALA A 116 -0.64 13.43 8.46
C ALA A 116 0.38 13.52 7.32
N LYS A 117 1.66 13.24 7.60
CA LYS A 117 2.75 13.30 6.62
C LYS A 117 3.14 11.93 6.08
N ASN A 118 2.43 10.87 6.46
CA ASN A 118 2.78 9.52 6.03
C ASN A 118 2.57 9.35 4.52
N PRO A 119 3.65 9.23 3.72
CA PRO A 119 3.54 9.19 2.27
C PRO A 119 2.87 7.89 1.78
N LEU A 120 3.05 6.77 2.48
CA LEU A 120 2.47 5.48 2.08
C LEU A 120 0.94 5.50 2.17
N VAL A 121 0.40 6.21 3.16
CA VAL A 121 -1.04 6.32 3.39
C VAL A 121 -1.68 7.21 2.33
N HIS A 122 -1.06 8.35 2.04
CA HIS A 122 -1.48 9.24 0.95
C HIS A 122 -1.47 8.50 -0.39
N LEU A 123 -0.43 7.72 -0.66
CA LEU A 123 -0.36 6.89 -1.84
C LEU A 123 -1.45 5.82 -1.88
N SER A 124 -1.69 5.13 -0.78
CA SER A 124 -2.76 4.15 -0.70
C SER A 124 -4.10 4.82 -1.04
N LYS A 125 -4.39 5.98 -0.42
CA LYS A 125 -5.60 6.77 -0.64
C LYS A 125 -5.78 7.16 -2.11
N ILE A 126 -4.73 7.66 -2.76
CA ILE A 126 -4.78 8.03 -4.18
C ILE A 126 -5.05 6.79 -5.05
N SER A 127 -4.43 5.65 -4.74
CA SER A 127 -4.61 4.40 -5.50
C SER A 127 -6.06 3.95 -5.46
N ALA A 128 -6.68 4.02 -4.28
CA ALA A 128 -8.10 3.72 -4.13
C ALA A 128 -8.99 4.70 -4.88
N CYS A 129 -8.72 6.00 -4.83
CA CYS A 129 -9.45 7.00 -5.62
C CYS A 129 -9.36 6.71 -7.13
N LEU A 130 -8.18 6.36 -7.64
CA LEU A 130 -8.00 6.01 -9.04
C LEU A 130 -8.78 4.75 -9.44
N LYS A 131 -8.83 3.73 -8.58
CA LYS A 131 -9.63 2.52 -8.84
C LYS A 131 -11.13 2.81 -8.91
N ILE A 132 -11.64 3.71 -8.07
CA ILE A 132 -13.04 4.15 -8.13
C ILE A 132 -13.33 4.79 -9.50
N VAL A 133 -12.45 5.66 -9.97
CA VAL A 133 -12.59 6.34 -11.27
C VAL A 133 -12.44 5.39 -12.45
N GLY A 134 -11.54 4.40 -12.34
CA GLY A 134 -11.23 3.48 -13.43
C GLY A 134 -12.25 2.36 -13.64
N ASN A 135 -13.01 1.99 -12.60
CA ASN A 135 -14.05 0.96 -12.68
C ASN A 135 -15.43 1.53 -13.06
N ASP A 136 -15.50 2.82 -13.42
CA ASP A 136 -16.72 3.59 -13.60
C ASP A 136 -17.28 3.52 -15.03
N ASP A 137 -17.17 2.38 -15.70
CA ASP A 137 -17.92 2.13 -16.96
C ASP A 137 -19.45 2.11 -16.71
N ASP A 138 -19.90 1.98 -15.45
CA ASP A 138 -21.31 1.95 -15.03
C ASP A 138 -21.82 3.28 -14.42
N LEU A 139 -20.97 4.30 -14.18
CA LEU A 139 -21.44 5.62 -13.73
C LEU A 139 -21.67 6.55 -14.92
N ASN A 140 -22.95 6.68 -15.27
CA ASN A 140 -23.58 7.69 -16.12
C ASN A 140 -22.65 8.83 -16.64
N PRO A 141 -22.40 8.91 -17.96
CA PRO A 141 -21.45 9.87 -18.57
C PRO A 141 -21.80 11.37 -18.41
N ASP A 142 -22.97 11.70 -17.84
CA ASP A 142 -23.33 13.09 -17.50
C ASP A 142 -22.81 13.56 -16.13
N ALA A 143 -22.01 12.77 -15.43
CA ALA A 143 -21.53 13.13 -14.11
C ALA A 143 -20.42 14.20 -14.17
N VAL A 144 -20.78 15.43 -13.80
CA VAL A 144 -19.93 16.52 -13.26
C VAL A 144 -18.89 16.05 -12.21
N ILE A 145 -18.99 14.80 -11.77
CA ILE A 145 -18.09 14.07 -10.86
C ILE A 145 -16.72 13.81 -11.50
N THR A 146 -16.59 13.57 -12.81
CA THR A 146 -15.29 13.19 -13.41
C THR A 146 -14.24 14.32 -13.31
N ARG A 147 -14.63 15.58 -13.57
CA ARG A 147 -13.73 16.74 -13.33
C ARG A 147 -13.40 16.92 -11.85
N GLY A 148 -14.40 16.75 -10.97
CA GLY A 148 -14.19 16.86 -9.53
C GLY A 148 -13.23 15.81 -8.98
N ILE A 149 -13.21 14.61 -9.57
CA ILE A 149 -12.26 13.56 -9.16
C ILE A 149 -10.88 13.78 -9.79
N GLU A 150 -10.77 14.21 -11.04
CA GLU A 150 -9.49 14.58 -11.64
C GLU A 150 -8.79 15.69 -10.85
N ASP A 151 -9.51 16.75 -10.49
CA ASP A 151 -9.00 17.85 -9.66
C ASP A 151 -8.60 17.35 -8.27
N ARG A 152 -9.32 16.36 -7.72
CA ARG A 152 -9.04 15.79 -6.40
C ARG A 152 -7.88 14.81 -6.43
N VAL A 153 -7.72 14.04 -7.49
CA VAL A 153 -6.56 13.17 -7.74
C VAL A 153 -5.34 14.06 -7.94
N ALA A 154 -5.43 15.10 -8.77
CA ALA A 154 -4.37 16.07 -8.99
C ALA A 154 -3.96 16.77 -7.68
N PHE A 155 -4.94 17.18 -6.87
CA PHE A 155 -4.69 17.76 -5.55
C PHE A 155 -3.95 16.78 -4.61
N LEU A 156 -4.43 15.54 -4.49
CA LEU A 156 -3.79 14.53 -3.65
C LEU A 156 -2.38 14.16 -4.15
N PHE A 157 -2.17 14.14 -5.47
CA PHE A 157 -0.84 13.97 -6.06
C PHE A 157 0.07 15.15 -5.73
N GLN A 158 -0.43 16.37 -5.83
CA GLN A 158 0.33 17.56 -5.48
C GLN A 158 0.69 17.56 -3.98
N GLU A 159 -0.24 17.16 -3.11
CA GLU A 159 -0.01 16.97 -1.68
C GLU A 159 1.08 15.92 -1.43
N ALA A 160 1.03 14.77 -2.12
CA ALA A 160 2.07 13.74 -2.03
C ALA A 160 3.44 14.24 -2.53
N ILE A 161 3.48 15.00 -3.63
CA ILE A 161 4.71 15.60 -4.17
C ILE A 161 5.29 16.61 -3.17
N ASP A 162 4.45 17.47 -2.60
CA ASP A 162 4.88 18.51 -1.65
C ASP A 162 5.38 17.92 -0.33
N LEU A 163 4.82 16.79 0.12
CA LEU A 163 5.32 16.04 1.27
C LEU A 163 6.73 15.46 1.04
N VAL A 164 7.08 15.20 -0.21
CA VAL A 164 8.28 14.44 -0.57
C VAL A 164 9.38 15.33 -1.16
N ARG A 165 9.03 16.55 -1.58
CA ARG A 165 9.98 17.62 -1.97
C ARG A 165 11.01 17.97 -0.88
N GLY A 166 10.87 17.47 0.34
CA GLY A 166 11.82 17.62 1.45
C GLY A 166 12.84 16.48 1.65
N GLY A 167 12.87 15.41 0.86
CA GLY A 167 13.85 14.33 1.04
C GLY A 167 13.83 13.19 -0.01
N ASP A 168 14.65 12.16 0.21
CA ASP A 168 14.91 11.01 -0.69
C ASP A 168 13.67 10.14 -1.03
N GLY A 169 12.48 10.47 -0.53
CA GLY A 169 11.24 9.70 -0.73
C GLY A 169 10.72 9.70 -2.18
N LEU A 170 11.20 10.63 -3.03
CA LEU A 170 10.67 10.82 -4.39
C LEU A 170 11.00 9.63 -5.31
N GLY A 171 12.15 9.00 -5.13
CA GLY A 171 12.57 7.84 -5.92
C GLY A 171 11.65 6.62 -5.71
N ILE A 172 11.32 6.31 -4.46
CA ILE A 172 10.46 5.18 -4.09
C ILE A 172 9.02 5.39 -4.57
N LEU A 173 8.55 6.64 -4.48
CA LEU A 173 7.24 7.09 -4.95
C LEU A 173 7.07 6.93 -6.47
N LEU A 174 8.13 7.22 -7.23
CA LEU A 174 8.13 7.15 -8.69
C LEU A 174 8.32 5.72 -9.20
N GLU A 175 9.20 4.91 -8.58
CA GLU A 175 9.41 3.52 -8.97
C GLU A 175 8.15 2.66 -8.79
N ARG A 176 7.46 2.77 -7.66
CA ARG A 176 6.27 1.93 -7.38
C ARG A 176 5.00 2.36 -8.12
N ARG A 177 5.02 3.48 -8.86
CA ARG A 177 3.82 4.02 -9.53
C ARG A 177 3.96 4.29 -11.01
N TYR A 178 5.15 4.17 -11.60
CA TYR A 178 5.30 4.20 -13.05
C TYR A 178 4.35 3.20 -13.72
N ASP A 179 4.21 1.99 -13.18
CA ASP A 179 3.37 0.94 -13.75
C ASP A 179 1.87 1.25 -13.66
N CYS A 180 1.41 1.82 -12.53
CA CYS A 180 0.01 2.18 -12.33
C CYS A 180 -0.39 3.40 -13.20
N PHE A 181 0.54 4.33 -13.42
CA PHE A 181 0.32 5.51 -14.26
C PHE A 181 0.30 5.16 -15.75
N CYS A 182 1.20 4.27 -16.20
CA CYS A 182 1.24 3.78 -17.58
C CYS A 182 -0.02 2.98 -17.97
N GLN A 183 -0.66 2.32 -17.01
CA GLN A 183 -1.91 1.57 -17.24
C GLN A 183 -3.15 2.48 -17.34
N LEU A 184 -3.20 3.57 -16.57
CA LEU A 184 -4.39 4.43 -16.47
C LEU A 184 -4.42 5.61 -17.46
N MET A 185 -3.26 6.07 -17.94
CA MET A 185 -3.18 7.21 -18.87
C MET A 185 -2.22 6.96 -20.04
N PRO A 186 -2.56 6.06 -20.98
CA PRO A 186 -1.68 5.71 -22.10
C PRO A 186 -1.45 6.84 -23.13
N GLN A 187 -2.18 7.97 -23.04
CA GLN A 187 -2.16 9.04 -24.06
C GLN A 187 -1.58 10.39 -23.59
N ARG A 188 -0.99 10.49 -22.38
CA ARG A 188 -0.41 11.76 -21.90
C ARG A 188 1.12 11.73 -21.88
N ASP A 189 1.72 12.02 -23.03
CA ASP A 189 3.17 12.12 -23.24
C ASP A 189 3.86 13.10 -22.29
N ASP A 190 3.19 14.20 -21.93
CA ASP A 190 3.75 15.25 -21.08
C ASP A 190 4.10 14.78 -19.66
N LEU A 191 3.28 13.88 -19.10
CA LEU A 191 3.47 13.34 -17.74
C LEU A 191 4.48 12.17 -17.74
N LEU A 192 4.53 11.42 -18.84
CA LEU A 192 5.57 10.45 -19.14
C LEU A 192 6.94 11.11 -19.28
N GLN A 193 6.99 12.31 -19.87
CA GLN A 193 8.20 13.11 -19.96
C GLN A 193 8.62 13.64 -18.59
N LEU A 194 7.66 14.08 -17.76
CA LEU A 194 7.91 14.53 -16.39
C LEU A 194 8.45 13.39 -15.50
N SER A 195 7.86 12.19 -15.58
CA SER A 195 8.31 11.02 -14.81
C SER A 195 9.71 10.56 -15.25
N ARG A 196 9.99 10.53 -16.56
CA ARG A 196 11.33 10.22 -17.12
C ARG A 196 12.37 11.25 -16.72
N GLN A 197 12.05 12.54 -16.79
CA GLN A 197 12.96 13.61 -16.35
C GLN A 197 13.25 13.51 -14.86
N THR A 198 12.26 13.19 -14.04
CA THR A 198 12.45 13.07 -12.59
C THR A 198 13.27 11.83 -12.22
N LEU A 199 13.04 10.70 -12.90
CA LEU A 199 13.85 9.48 -12.74
C LEU A 199 15.32 9.69 -13.19
N PHE A 200 15.52 10.47 -14.25
CA PHE A 200 16.84 10.85 -14.77
C PHE A 200 17.58 11.77 -13.80
N MET A 201 16.91 12.77 -13.22
CA MET A 201 17.47 13.67 -12.22
C MET A 201 17.86 12.93 -10.93
N HIS A 202 17.09 11.91 -10.53
CA HIS A 202 17.42 11.05 -9.40
C HIS A 202 18.69 10.22 -9.64
N LYS A 203 18.85 9.61 -10.82
CA LYS A 203 20.06 8.86 -11.19
C LYS A 203 21.32 9.74 -11.17
N LEU A 204 21.23 10.97 -11.69
CA LEU A 204 22.32 11.93 -11.65
C LEU A 204 22.65 12.43 -10.24
N GLY A 205 21.68 12.45 -9.33
CA GLY A 205 21.88 12.77 -7.92
C GLY A 205 22.62 11.66 -7.17
N SER A 206 22.27 10.39 -7.42
CA SER A 206 22.91 9.23 -6.79
C SER A 206 24.36 9.00 -7.24
N GLU A 207 24.70 9.36 -8.47
CA GLU A 207 26.07 9.20 -9.02
C GLU A 207 27.06 10.26 -8.51
N ARG A 208 26.59 11.34 -7.87
CA ARG A 208 27.45 12.41 -7.33
C ARG A 208 27.86 12.21 -5.87
N ILE A 209 27.39 11.14 -5.22
CA ILE A 209 27.62 10.85 -3.79
C ILE A 209 28.65 9.71 -3.59
N HIS A 210 29.25 9.20 -4.68
CA HIS A 210 30.36 8.23 -4.66
C HIS A 210 31.61 8.82 -5.32
#